data_AF-A0A7D7SHE0-F1
#
_entry.id   AF-A0A7D7SHE0-F1
#
_cell.length_a   1.000
_cell.length_b   1.000
_cell.length_c   1.000
_cell.angle_alpha   90.00
_cell.angle_beta   90.00
_cell.angle_gamma   90.00
#
_symmetry.space_group_name_H-M   'P 1'
#
loop_
_entity.id
_entity.type
_entity.pdbx_description
1 polymer ?
#
loop_
_entity_poly.entity_id
_entity_poly.type
_entity_poly.pdbx_seq_one_letter_code
_entity_poly.pdbx_strand_id
1 'polypeptide(L)' 'MRERIRHFLVYRDWCTASVIWQDGLGRLQPRPSWLAVWQELHRMRADGELLFDERRMCWRLPLRPRTR' A
#
# COMPACT_ATOMS: atom_id res chain seq x y z
N MET A 1 8.15 -4.88 -5.31
CA MET A 1 7.58 -3.81 -4.45
C MET A 1 6.09 -4.01 -4.21
N ARG A 2 5.24 -4.08 -5.25
CA ARG A 2 3.79 -4.33 -5.12
C ARG A 2 3.41 -5.46 -4.17
N GLU A 3 3.99 -6.65 -4.36
CA GLU A 3 3.70 -7.81 -3.52
C GLU A 3 4.01 -7.58 -2.03
N ARG A 4 5.09 -6.84 -1.74
CA ARG A 4 5.46 -6.47 -0.37
C ARG A 4 4.48 -5.47 0.23
N ILE A 5 4.05 -4.46 -0.54
CA ILE A 5 2.98 -3.52 -0.14
C ILE A 5 1.70 -4.30 0.15
N ARG A 6 1.29 -5.19 -0.77
CA ARG A 6 0.09 -6.03 -0.61
C ARG A 6 0.19 -6.90 0.65
N HIS A 7 1.28 -7.62 0.82
CA HIS A 7 1.52 -8.47 1.98
C HIS A 7 1.48 -7.67 3.29
N PHE A 8 2.07 -6.46 3.31
CA PHE A 8 2.02 -5.58 4.47
C PHE A 8 0.58 -5.16 4.81
N LEU A 9 -0.21 -4.78 3.81
CA LEU A 9 -1.60 -4.35 3.95
C LEU A 9 -2.58 -5.51 4.23
N VAL A 10 -2.19 -6.78 4.03
CA VAL A 10 -3.02 -7.92 4.44
C VAL A 10 -3.19 -7.95 5.97
N TYR A 11 -2.15 -7.58 6.72
CA TYR A 11 -2.14 -7.62 8.18
C TYR A 11 -2.41 -6.25 8.84
N ARG A 12 -2.63 -5.22 8.03
CA ARG A 12 -2.83 -3.82 8.45
C ARG A 12 -3.90 -3.20 7.56
N ASP A 13 -5.07 -2.88 8.12
CA ASP A 13 -6.22 -2.38 7.32
C ASP A 13 -5.88 -1.06 6.61
N TRP A 14 -5.77 0.04 7.37
CA TRP A 14 -5.45 1.37 6.85
C TRP A 14 -4.05 1.80 7.25
N CYS A 15 -3.22 2.17 6.27
CA CYS A 15 -1.86 2.65 6.52
C CYS A 15 -1.49 3.83 5.62
N THR A 16 -0.75 4.81 6.17
CA THR A 16 -0.18 5.89 5.38
C THR A 16 0.97 5.38 4.50
N ALA A 17 1.26 6.09 3.41
CA ALA A 17 2.39 5.75 2.55
C ALA A 17 3.74 5.74 3.30
N SER A 18 3.91 6.62 4.28
CA SER A 18 5.11 6.68 5.12
C SER A 18 5.30 5.41 5.96
N VAL A 19 4.23 4.88 6.56
CA VAL A 19 4.28 3.62 7.32
C VAL A 19 4.60 2.45 6.39
N ILE A 20 3.99 2.40 5.21
CA ILE A 20 4.28 1.37 4.21
C ILE A 20 5.76 1.43 3.78
N TRP A 21 6.30 2.63 3.56
CA TRP A 21 7.70 2.82 3.16
C TRP A 21 8.69 2.46 4.28
N GLN A 22 8.46 2.91 5.51
CA GLN A 22 9.36 2.67 6.64
C GLN A 22 9.28 1.22 7.14
N ASP A 23 8.07 0.74 7.43
CA ASP A 23 7.89 -0.54 8.12
C ASP A 23 7.72 -1.69 7.13
N GLY A 24 7.00 -1.46 6.03
CA GLY A 24 6.73 -2.48 5.01
C GLY A 24 7.90 -2.73 4.05
N LEU A 25 8.66 -1.68 3.73
CA LEU A 25 9.69 -1.71 2.69
C LEU A 25 11.08 -1.28 3.16
N GLY A 26 11.22 -0.77 4.40
CA GLY A 26 12.47 -0.19 4.88
C GLY A 26 13.65 -1.16 5.00
N ARG A 27 13.37 -2.47 5.02
CA ARG A 27 14.40 -3.54 5.07
C ARG A 27 14.76 -4.11 3.70
N LEU A 28 14.11 -3.68 2.61
CA LEU A 28 14.46 -4.14 1.27
C LEU A 28 15.83 -3.60 0.85
N GLN A 29 16.56 -4.40 0.07
CA GLN A 29 17.79 -3.97 -0.58
C GLN A 29 17.70 -4.29 -2.08
N PRO A 30 17.77 -3.28 -2.97
CA PRO A 30 17.88 -1.85 -2.64
C PRO A 30 16.60 -1.31 -1.97
N ARG A 31 16.75 -0.41 -1.01
CA ARG A 31 15.61 0.26 -0.35
C ARG A 31 14.96 1.23 -1.34
N PRO A 32 13.65 1.11 -1.64
CA PRO A 32 12.97 2.05 -2.52
C PRO A 32 12.91 3.45 -1.89
N SER A 33 13.00 4.50 -2.72
CA SER A 33 12.77 5.86 -2.27
C SER A 33 11.32 6.08 -1.89
N TRP A 34 11.05 7.05 -1.02
CA TRP A 34 9.67 7.40 -0.65
C TRP A 34 8.81 7.76 -1.88
N LEU A 35 9.38 8.50 -2.84
CA LEU A 35 8.69 8.87 -4.08
C LEU A 35 8.33 7.65 -4.92
N ALA A 36 9.23 6.66 -5.03
CA ALA A 36 8.95 5.43 -5.76
C ALA A 36 7.80 4.64 -5.11
N VAL A 37 7.75 4.59 -3.78
CA VAL A 37 6.63 3.95 -3.05
C VAL A 37 5.33 4.72 -3.28
N TRP A 38 5.35 6.05 -3.20
CA TRP A 38 4.19 6.89 -3.45
C TRP A 38 3.61 6.67 -4.84
N GLN A 39 4.47 6.72 -5.87
CA GLN A 39 4.07 6.47 -7.26
C GLN A 39 3.52 5.05 -7.45
N GLU A 40 4.10 4.05 -6.80
CA GLU A 40 3.61 2.67 -6.88
C GLU A 40 2.22 2.52 -6.26
N LEU A 41 1.98 3.13 -5.10
CA LEU A 41 0.67 3.11 -4.44
C LEU A 41 -0.41 3.72 -5.33
N HIS A 42 -0.12 4.86 -5.96
CA HIS A 42 -1.02 5.48 -6.94
C HIS A 42 -1.26 4.59 -8.16
N ARG A 43 -0.22 3.92 -8.67
CA ARG A 43 -0.36 2.96 -9.77
C ARG A 43 -1.25 1.79 -9.38
N MET A 44 -1.04 1.21 -8.20
CA MET A 44 -1.89 0.14 -7.66
C MET A 44 -3.34 0.59 -7.44
N ARG A 45 -3.59 1.85 -7.04
CA ARG A 45 -4.96 2.41 -6.99
C ARG A 45 -5.57 2.55 -8.38
N ALA A 46 -4.82 3.04 -9.36
CA ALA A 46 -5.29 3.14 -10.74
C ALA A 46 -5.63 1.75 -11.33
N ASP A 47 -4.88 0.72 -10.95
CA ASP A 47 -5.11 -0.67 -11.32
C ASP A 47 -6.25 -1.34 -10.52
N GLY A 48 -6.88 -0.63 -9.58
CA GLY A 48 -7.95 -1.15 -8.72
C GLY A 48 -7.48 -2.09 -7.61
N GLU A 49 -6.17 -2.27 -7.41
CA GLU A 49 -5.60 -3.13 -6.37
C GLU A 49 -5.72 -2.53 -4.95
N LEU A 50 -5.82 -1.20 -4.84
CA LEU A 50 -5.86 -0.48 -3.57
C LEU A 50 -6.97 0.57 -3.54
N LEU A 51 -7.50 0.81 -2.33
CA LEU A 51 -8.32 1.97 -2.02
C LEU A 51 -7.47 3.03 -1.31
N PHE A 52 -7.77 4.30 -1.56
CA PHE A 52 -7.15 5.44 -0.90
C PHE A 52 -8.21 6.33 -0.27
N ASP A 53 -8.08 6.59 1.03
CA ASP A 53 -8.89 7.56 1.76
C ASP A 53 -8.14 8.89 1.79
N GLU A 54 -8.65 9.87 1.05
CA GLU A 54 -8.06 11.19 0.90
C GLU A 54 -8.15 12.05 2.18
N ARG A 55 -9.12 11.77 3.07
CA ARG A 55 -9.24 12.50 4.34
C ARG A 55 -8.20 12.05 5.34
N ARG A 56 -7.89 10.75 5.35
CA ARG A 56 -6.92 10.14 6.27
C ARG A 56 -5.53 9.96 5.67
N MET A 57 -5.39 10.17 4.35
CA MET A 57 -4.18 9.91 3.58
C MET A 57 -3.69 8.45 3.74
N CYS A 58 -4.63 7.51 3.82
CA CYS A 58 -4.37 6.10 4.10
C CYS A 58 -4.75 5.21 2.93
N TRP A 59 -4.00 4.13 2.76
CA TRP A 59 -4.16 3.09 1.76
C TRP A 59 -4.63 1.80 2.43
N ARG A 60 -5.42 1.02 1.70
CA ARG A 60 -5.85 -0.33 2.11
C ARG A 60 -6.13 -1.22 0.92
N LEU A 61 -6.26 -2.52 1.16
CA LEU A 61 -6.82 -3.45 0.18
C LEU A 61 -8.35 -3.27 0.07
N PRO A 62 -8.94 -3.47 -1.13
CA PRO A 62 -10.38 -3.60 -1.28
C PRO A 62 -10.90 -4.73 -0.39
N LEU A 63 -12.04 -4.52 0.29
CA LEU A 63 -12.72 -5.63 0.95
C LEU A 63 -13.15 -6.59 -0.14
N ARG A 64 -12.70 -7.85 -0.07
CA ARG A 64 -13.24 -8.88 -0.95
C ARG A 64 -14.77 -8.88 -0.76
N PRO A 65 -15.57 -8.81 -1.83
CA PRO A 65 -16.99 -9.10 -1.70
C PRO A 65 -17.08 -10.51 -1.09
N ARG A 66 -17.71 -10.64 0.08
CA ARG A 66 -18.13 -11.95 0.56
C ARG A 66 -19.08 -12.47 -0.52
N THR A 67 -18.64 -13.47 -1.30
CA THR A 67 -19.54 -14.24 -2.14
C THR A 67 -20.67 -14.72 -1.25
N ARG A 68 -21.88 -14.22 -1.53
CA ARG A 68 -23.11 -14.64 -0.86
C ARG A 68 -23.41 -16.08 -1.22
#